data_AF-A0A2I1HTW2-F1
#
_entry.id   AF-A0A2I1HTW2-F1
#
_cell.length_a   1.000
_cell.length_b   1.000
_cell.length_c   1.000
_cell.angle_alpha   90.00
_cell.angle_beta   90.00
_cell.angle_gamma   90.00
#
_symmetry.space_group_name_H-M   'P 1'
#
loop_
_entity.id
_entity.type
_entity.pdbx_description
1 polymer ?
#
loop_
_entity_poly.entity_id
_entity_poly.type
_entity_poly.pdbx_seq_one_letter_code
_entity_poly.pdbx_strand_id
1 'polypeptide(L)' 'QDVKGNNIPYKRWKTQTSYKVIGWPLDVEFQDYSNLKEEERIKVLDSLYNIRFEQNE' A
#
# COMPACT_ATOMS: atom_id res chain seq x y z
N GLN A 1 -12.59 5.85 -18.40
CA GLN A 1 -13.10 4.63 -17.73
C GLN A 1 -12.41 4.58 -16.39
N ASP A 2 -13.14 4.79 -15.30
CA ASP A 2 -12.64 4.43 -13.98
C ASP A 2 -12.26 2.95 -14.03
N VAL A 3 -10.98 2.67 -13.84
CA VAL A 3 -10.52 1.31 -13.57
C VAL A 3 -11.35 0.89 -12.36
N LYS A 4 -12.13 -0.18 -12.45
CA LYS A 4 -12.82 -0.76 -11.28
C LYS A 4 -11.75 -1.33 -10.33
N GLY A 5 -10.96 -0.44 -9.72
CA GLY A 5 -10.00 -0.76 -8.70
C GLY A 5 -10.77 -1.08 -7.45
N ASN A 6 -10.56 -2.27 -6.90
CA ASN A 6 -11.05 -2.57 -5.57
C ASN A 6 -10.43 -1.53 -4.62
N ASN A 7 -11.27 -0.85 -3.83
CA ASN A 7 -10.78 0.08 -2.83
C ASN A 7 -9.98 -0.70 -1.78
N ILE A 8 -8.66 -0.49 -1.76
CA ILE A 8 -7.77 -1.03 -0.74
C ILE A 8 -8.15 -0.40 0.61
N PRO A 9 -8.56 -1.20 1.62
CA PRO A 9 -9.03 -0.66 2.88
C PRO A 9 -7.87 -0.31 3.82
N TYR A 10 -7.19 0.82 3.58
CA TYR A 10 -6.11 1.32 4.44
C TYR A 10 -6.52 1.44 5.92
N LYS A 11 -7.76 1.91 6.18
CA LYS A 11 -8.28 2.09 7.56
C LYS A 11 -8.37 0.81 8.39
N ARG A 12 -8.47 -0.36 7.74
CA ARG A 12 -8.56 -1.67 8.41
C ARG A 12 -7.38 -2.56 8.06
N TRP A 13 -6.28 -1.98 7.55
CA TRP A 13 -5.15 -2.74 7.06
C TRP A 13 -4.54 -3.68 8.12
N LYS A 14 -4.46 -3.22 9.37
CA LYS A 14 -3.93 -4.02 10.49
C LYS A 14 -4.79 -5.23 10.86
N THR A 15 -6.06 -5.25 10.48
CA THR A 15 -7.02 -6.30 10.86
C THR A 15 -7.55 -7.10 9.68
N GLN A 16 -7.23 -6.71 8.45
CA GLN A 16 -7.67 -7.41 7.24
C GLN A 16 -6.71 -8.57 6.92
N THR A 17 -7.26 -9.65 6.37
CA THR A 17 -6.50 -10.84 5.94
C THR A 17 -6.72 -11.15 4.46
N SER A 18 -7.42 -10.29 3.73
CA SER A 18 -7.82 -10.51 2.34
C SER A 18 -6.71 -10.21 1.35
N TYR A 19 -5.77 -9.34 1.71
CA TYR A 19 -4.71 -8.89 0.81
C TYR A 19 -3.35 -8.88 1.50
N LYS A 20 -2.31 -9.15 0.73
CA LYS A 20 -0.91 -8.88 1.06
C LYS A 20 -0.37 -7.78 0.16
N VAL A 21 0.49 -6.91 0.71
CA VAL A 21 1.23 -5.92 -0.08
C VAL A 21 2.62 -6.49 -0.34
N ILE A 22 3.01 -6.48 -1.61
CA ILE A 22 4.34 -6.87 -2.06
C ILE A 22 5.06 -5.61 -2.56
N GLY A 23 6.36 -5.49 -2.29
CA GLY A 23 7.19 -4.40 -2.81
C GLY A 23 7.09 -3.07 -2.06
N TRP A 24 6.38 -3.04 -0.92
CA TRP A 24 6.38 -1.88 -0.03
C TRP A 24 7.73 -1.74 0.70
N PRO A 25 8.25 -0.52 0.90
CA PRO A 25 9.50 -0.30 1.64
C PRO A 25 9.44 -0.90 3.06
N LEU A 26 10.45 -1.69 3.42
CA LEU A 26 10.46 -2.44 4.70
C LEU A 26 10.55 -1.54 5.94
N ASP A 27 11.09 -0.34 5.77
CA ASP A 27 11.30 0.66 6.81
C ASP A 27 10.20 1.72 6.87
N VAL A 28 9.11 1.54 6.13
CA VAL A 28 7.95 2.44 6.13
C VAL A 28 6.71 1.67 6.59
N GLU A 29 6.01 2.16 7.62
CA GLU A 29 4.74 1.56 8.03
C GLU A 29 3.71 1.68 6.90
N PHE A 30 3.05 0.57 6.55
CA PHE A 30 1.98 0.60 5.56
C PHE A 30 0.76 1.33 6.12
N GLN A 31 0.46 2.51 5.56
CA GLN A 31 -0.67 3.36 5.94
C GLN A 31 -1.11 4.24 4.76
N ASP A 32 -2.13 5.08 4.99
CA ASP A 32 -2.56 6.08 4.00
C ASP A 32 -1.38 6.98 3.62
N TYR A 33 -1.16 7.17 2.32
CA TYR A 33 -0.04 7.95 1.80
C TYR A 33 -0.03 9.39 2.35
N SER A 34 -1.20 9.95 2.64
CA SER A 34 -1.35 11.28 3.23
C SER A 34 -0.77 11.38 4.64
N ASN A 35 -0.69 10.27 5.37
CA ASN A 35 -0.15 10.20 6.72
C ASN A 35 1.37 9.98 6.76
N LEU A 36 1.99 9.61 5.63
CA LEU A 36 3.44 9.44 5.53
C LEU A 36 4.17 10.78 5.60
N LYS A 37 5.36 10.77 6.20
CA LYS A 37 6.32 11.88 6.13
C LYS A 37 6.88 12.01 4.72
N GLU A 38 7.43 13.18 4.40
CA GLU A 38 8.02 13.45 3.07
C GLU A 38 9.11 12.43 2.70
N GLU A 39 10.00 12.09 3.64
CA GLU A 39 11.07 11.10 3.43
C GLU A 39 10.52 9.69 3.13
N GLU A 40 9.42 9.30 3.77
CA GLU A 40 8.77 8.00 3.55
C GLU A 40 8.03 7.99 2.21
N ARG A 41 7.40 9.10 1.85
CA ARG A 41 6.74 9.28 0.56
C ARG A 41 7.70 9.09 -0.60
N ILE A 42 8.90 9.65 -0.52
CA ILE A 42 9.95 9.46 -1.56
C ILE A 42 10.27 7.97 -1.74
N LYS A 43 10.49 7.22 -0.65
CA LYS A 43 10.76 5.78 -0.71
C LYS A 43 9.62 4.99 -1.34
N VAL A 44 8.37 5.34 -0.99
CA VAL A 44 7.18 4.74 -1.57
C VAL A 44 7.08 5.07 -3.06
N LEU A 45 7.36 6.31 -3.46
CA LEU A 45 7.39 6.74 -4.87
C LEU A 45 8.44 5.97 -5.68
N ASP A 46 9.65 5.82 -5.15
CA ASP A 46 10.73 5.05 -5.78
C ASP A 46 10.36 3.56 -5.94
N SER A 47 9.49 3.07 -5.06
CA SER A 47 9.03 1.68 -5.05
C SER A 47 7.71 1.46 -5.81
N LEU A 48 7.09 2.51 -6.37
CA LEU A 48 5.74 2.44 -6.97
C LEU A 48 5.59 1.33 -8.01
N TYR A 49 6.61 1.14 -8.86
CA TYR A 49 6.56 0.12 -9.90
C TYR A 49 6.58 -1.32 -9.35
N ASN A 50 7.09 -1.50 -8.13
CA ASN A 50 7.21 -2.79 -7.47
C ASN A 50 6.04 -3.06 -6.52
N ILE A 51 5.31 -2.02 -6.09
CA ILE A 51 4.18 -2.14 -5.16
C ILE A 51 3.00 -2.80 -5.88
N ARG A 52 2.53 -3.93 -5.32
CA ARG A 52 1.32 -4.60 -5.78
C ARG A 52 0.56 -5.24 -4.63
N PHE A 53 -0.75 -5.35 -4.83
CA PHE A 53 -1.67 -6.00 -3.91
C PHE A 53 -2.06 -7.35 -4.48
N GLU A 54 -1.85 -8.40 -3.69
CA GLU A 54 -2.27 -9.76 -4.04
C GLU A 54 -3.35 -10.19 -3.05
N GLN A 55 -4.42 -10.79 -3.55
CA GLN A 55 -5.45 -11.38 -2.69
C GLN A 55 -4.88 -12.65 -2.05
N ASN A 56 -5.13 -12.83 -0.75
CA ASN A 56 -4.78 -14.08 -0.07
C ASN A 56 -5.83 -15.14 -0.46
N GLU A 57 -5.35 -16.34 -0.80
CA GLU A 57 -6.19 -17.54 -1.02
C GLU A 57 -6.76 -18.10 0.29
#